data_AF-A0A381TN73-F1
#
_entry.id   AF-A0A381TN73-F1
#
_cell.length_a   1.000
_cell.length_b   1.000
_cell.length_c   1.000
_cell.angle_alpha   90.00
_cell.angle_beta   90.00
_cell.angle_gamma   90.00
#
_symmetry.space_group_name_H-M   'P 1'
#
loop_
_entity.id
_entity.type
_entity.pdbx_description
1 polymer ?
#
loop_
_entity_poly.entity_id
_entity_poly.type
_entity_poly.pdbx_seq_one_letter_code
_entity_poly.pdbx_strand_id
1 'polypeptide(L)'
;MMGDDIFIENYYFVTVVFMWFLHVGFMSYEAGVSRRKNVMSTAVKNIMTIAVVTPAFYYAGWYTYFCFSGGFIPTPNNPIHGAECAWGIPWGELMGPNIGDHVMAVFWAAFLLFSWTT
;
A
#
# COMPACT_ATOMS: atom_id res chain seq x y z
N MET A 1 -9.97 -26.10 -10.27
CA MET A 1 -10.10 -25.02 -9.26
C MET A 1 -9.20 -23.82 -9.62
N MET A 2 -8.94 -23.57 -10.91
CA MET A 2 -8.03 -22.50 -11.39
C MET A 2 -8.79 -21.25 -11.88
N GLY A 3 -10.13 -21.28 -11.83
CA GLY A 3 -10.97 -20.15 -12.22
C GLY A 3 -11.20 -19.16 -11.09
N ASP A 4 -11.33 -19.65 -9.85
CA ASP A 4 -11.76 -18.84 -8.71
C ASP A 4 -10.71 -17.81 -8.28
N ASP A 5 -9.42 -18.16 -8.34
CA ASP A 5 -8.32 -17.27 -7.95
C ASP A 5 -8.19 -16.05 -8.87
N ILE A 6 -8.43 -16.22 -10.17
CA ILE A 6 -8.42 -15.13 -11.18
C ILE A 6 -9.62 -14.20 -10.99
N PHE A 7 -10.79 -14.74 -10.65
CA PHE A 7 -11.96 -13.90 -10.36
C PHE A 7 -11.74 -13.05 -9.10
N ILE A 8 -11.11 -13.62 -8.07
CA ILE A 8 -10.77 -12.93 -6.83
C ILE A 8 -9.69 -11.85 -7.09
N GLU A 9 -8.64 -12.18 -7.84
CA GLU A 9 -7.59 -11.23 -8.24
C GLU A 9 -8.19 -10.03 -8.98
N ASN A 10 -9.02 -10.28 -9.99
CA ASN A 10 -9.66 -9.21 -10.77
C ASN A 10 -10.59 -8.35 -9.90
N TYR A 11 -11.36 -8.97 -8.99
CA TYR A 11 -12.22 -8.22 -8.07
C TYR A 11 -11.38 -7.25 -7.23
N TYR A 12 -10.32 -7.72 -6.57
CA TYR A 12 -9.48 -6.86 -5.76
C TYR A 12 -8.72 -5.82 -6.60
N PHE A 13 -8.24 -6.18 -7.79
CA PHE A 13 -7.55 -5.24 -8.68
C PHE A 13 -8.46 -4.08 -9.11
N VAL A 14 -9.73 -4.35 -9.44
CA VAL A 14 -10.70 -3.31 -9.78
C VAL A 14 -10.98 -2.41 -8.57
N THR A 15 -11.07 -2.97 -7.35
CA THR A 15 -11.27 -2.15 -6.14
C THR A 15 -10.10 -1.20 -5.86
N VAL A 16 -8.86 -1.60 -6.18
CA VAL A 16 -7.66 -0.74 -6.06
C VAL A 16 -7.78 0.49 -6.96
N VAL A 17 -8.32 0.35 -8.18
CA VAL A 17 -8.56 1.49 -9.09
C VAL A 17 -9.59 2.46 -8.50
N PHE A 18 -10.69 1.94 -7.95
CA PHE A 18 -11.68 2.78 -7.28
C PHE A 18 -11.11 3.51 -6.06
N MET A 19 -10.23 2.83 -5.30
CA MET A 19 -9.52 3.43 -4.18
C MET A 19 -8.60 4.57 -4.65
N TRP A 20 -7.93 4.43 -5.79
CA TRP A 20 -7.14 5.51 -6.36
C TRP A 20 -7.98 6.75 -6.70
N PHE A 21 -9.20 6.58 -7.23
CA PHE A 21 -10.09 7.71 -7.50
C PHE A 21 -10.51 8.48 -6.23
N LEU A 22 -10.56 7.84 -5.06
CA LEU A 22 -10.81 8.54 -3.80
C LEU A 22 -9.71 9.56 -3.48
N HIS A 23 -8.45 9.29 -3.84
CA HIS A 23 -7.33 10.20 -3.63
C HIS A 23 -7.42 11.43 -4.52
N VAL A 24 -7.77 11.24 -5.80
CA VAL A 24 -8.06 12.34 -6.72
C VAL A 24 -9.25 13.17 -6.20
N GLY A 25 -10.25 12.49 -5.66
CA GLY A 25 -11.38 13.08 -4.95
C GLY A 25 -10.94 14.00 -3.81
N PHE A 26 -10.20 13.47 -2.83
CA PHE A 26 -9.71 14.25 -1.68
C PHE A 26 -8.81 15.41 -2.09
N MET A 27 -7.89 15.20 -3.05
CA MET A 27 -7.05 16.27 -3.58
C MET A 27 -7.90 17.40 -4.19
N SER A 28 -8.91 17.07 -5.00
CA SER A 28 -9.79 18.07 -5.61
C SER A 28 -10.66 18.80 -4.58
N TYR A 29 -11.13 18.08 -3.57
CA TYR A 29 -11.92 18.64 -2.46
C TYR A 29 -11.08 19.63 -1.64
N GLU A 30 -9.88 19.24 -1.25
CA GLU A 30 -8.97 20.08 -0.48
C GLU A 30 -8.53 21.33 -1.27
N ALA A 31 -8.23 21.15 -2.56
CA ALA A 31 -7.96 22.26 -3.47
C ALA A 31 -9.15 23.22 -3.57
N GLY A 32 -10.40 22.71 -3.59
CA GLY A 32 -11.63 23.50 -3.68
C GLY A 32 -11.96 24.32 -2.43
N VAL A 33 -11.62 23.82 -1.24
CA VAL A 33 -11.80 24.54 0.05
C VAL A 33 -10.66 25.54 0.29
N SER A 34 -9.48 25.29 -0.28
CA SER A 34 -8.32 26.16 -0.11
C SER A 34 -8.50 27.53 -0.79
N ARG A 35 -7.88 28.58 -0.23
CA ARG A 35 -7.86 29.91 -0.89
C ARG A 35 -7.13 29.79 -2.23
N ARG A 36 -7.59 30.50 -3.26
CA ARG A 36 -7.02 30.44 -4.64
C ARG A 36 -5.49 30.50 -4.71
N LYS A 37 -4.85 31.28 -3.84
CA LYS A 37 -3.39 31.43 -3.78
C LYS A 37 -2.64 30.16 -3.32
N ASN A 38 -3.32 29.24 -2.64
CA ASN A 38 -2.73 28.03 -2.05
C ASN A 38 -3.10 26.75 -2.81
N VAL A 39 -3.96 26.83 -3.84
CA VAL A 39 -4.42 25.66 -4.62
C VAL A 39 -3.25 24.87 -5.19
N MET A 40 -2.24 25.56 -5.76
CA MET A 40 -1.05 24.91 -6.29
C MET A 40 -0.21 24.23 -5.21
N SER A 41 -0.11 24.83 -4.02
CA SER A 41 0.62 24.22 -2.90
C SER A 41 -0.10 22.95 -2.40
N THR A 42 -1.43 23.01 -2.30
CA THR A 42 -2.29 21.88 -1.92
C THR A 42 -2.23 20.73 -2.93
N ALA A 43 -2.22 21.03 -4.23
CA ALA A 43 -2.07 20.00 -5.26
C ALA A 43 -0.68 19.36 -5.23
N VAL A 44 0.39 20.18 -5.09
CA VAL A 44 1.77 19.69 -5.05
C VAL A 44 2.01 18.79 -3.84
N LYS A 45 1.48 19.12 -2.65
CA LYS A 45 1.66 18.22 -1.49
C LYS A 45 1.07 16.82 -1.74
N ASN A 46 -0.12 16.75 -2.34
CA ASN A 46 -0.79 15.47 -2.61
C ASN A 46 -0.01 14.63 -3.64
N ILE A 47 0.52 15.26 -4.68
CA ILE A 47 1.36 14.59 -5.68
C ILE A 47 2.71 14.15 -5.08
N MET A 48 3.32 15.00 -4.24
CA MET A 48 4.56 14.68 -3.53
C MET A 48 4.39 13.52 -2.54
N THR A 49 3.22 13.40 -1.90
CA THR A 49 2.88 12.25 -1.05
C THR A 49 3.02 10.95 -1.82
N ILE A 50 2.53 10.87 -3.07
CA ILE A 50 2.68 9.65 -3.90
C ILE A 50 4.17 9.33 -4.11
N ALA A 51 5.00 10.31 -4.44
CA ALA A 51 6.42 10.10 -4.71
C ALA A 51 7.23 9.67 -3.46
N VAL A 52 6.89 10.20 -2.28
CA VAL A 52 7.63 9.94 -1.04
C VAL A 52 7.11 8.70 -0.31
N VAL A 53 5.79 8.52 -0.25
CA VAL A 53 5.16 7.45 0.52
C VAL A 53 5.29 6.10 -0.19
N THR A 54 5.30 6.05 -1.53
CA THR A 54 5.49 4.79 -2.28
C THR A 54 6.76 4.04 -1.88
N PRO A 55 7.97 4.63 -1.96
CA PRO A 55 9.19 3.94 -1.53
C PRO A 55 9.22 3.72 -0.02
N ALA A 56 8.74 4.67 0.79
CA ALA A 56 8.71 4.50 2.25
C ALA A 56 7.83 3.30 2.67
N PHE A 57 6.69 3.12 2.01
CA PHE A 57 5.78 2.00 2.26
C PHE A 57 6.36 0.68 1.76
N TYR A 58 7.04 0.67 0.60
CA TYR A 58 7.69 -0.53 0.07
C TYR A 58 8.79 -1.06 1.01
N TYR A 59 9.66 -0.20 1.53
CA TYR A 59 10.77 -0.62 2.38
C TYR A 59 10.40 -0.80 3.85
N ALA A 60 9.68 0.17 4.43
CA ALA A 60 9.40 0.19 5.87
C ALA A 60 7.96 -0.23 6.20
N GLY A 61 6.98 0.22 5.42
CA GLY A 61 5.56 -0.08 5.68
C GLY A 61 5.26 -1.57 5.62
N TRP A 62 5.71 -2.22 4.55
CA TRP A 62 5.48 -3.65 4.35
C TRP A 62 6.23 -4.53 5.36
N TYR A 63 7.48 -4.20 5.66
CA TYR A 63 8.25 -4.88 6.70
C TYR A 63 7.61 -4.74 8.09
N THR A 64 7.09 -3.54 8.41
CA THR A 64 6.40 -3.30 9.69
C THR A 64 5.12 -4.13 9.79
N TYR A 65 4.34 -4.24 8.71
CA TYR A 65 3.10 -5.02 8.70
C TYR A 65 3.32 -6.49 9.11
N PHE A 66 4.36 -7.13 8.58
CA PHE A 66 4.65 -8.53 8.90
C PHE A 66 5.45 -8.73 10.19
N CYS A 67 6.35 -7.81 10.53
CA CYS A 67 7.30 -8.04 11.61
C CYS A 67 6.87 -7.50 12.98
N PHE A 68 5.81 -6.68 13.02
CA PHE A 68 5.28 -6.06 14.24
C PHE A 68 3.99 -6.74 14.72
N SER A 69 3.90 -8.07 14.60
CA SER A 69 2.73 -8.85 15.08
C SER A 69 2.56 -8.79 16.61
N GLY A 70 3.65 -8.61 17.36
CA GLY A 70 3.66 -8.50 18.83
C GLY A 70 3.59 -7.07 19.39
N GLY A 71 3.42 -6.04 18.54
CA GLY A 71 3.43 -4.63 18.95
C GLY A 71 4.62 -3.84 18.38
N PHE A 72 5.09 -2.81 19.08
CA PHE A 72 6.12 -1.88 18.58
C PHE A 72 7.54 -2.45 18.50
N ILE A 73 7.78 -3.65 19.01
CA ILE A 73 9.09 -4.30 18.96
C ILE A 73 9.03 -5.36 17.85
N PRO A 74 9.93 -5.31 16.84
CA PRO A 74 9.99 -6.36 15.83
C PRO A 74 10.23 -7.71 16.50
N THR A 75 9.46 -8.73 16.13
CA THR A 75 9.56 -10.08 16.72
C THR A 75 10.08 -11.13 15.73
N PRO A 76 11.30 -10.98 15.16
CA PRO A 76 11.82 -11.90 14.13
C PRO A 76 12.14 -13.30 14.65
N ASN A 77 12.36 -13.47 15.97
CA ASN A 77 12.69 -14.76 16.59
C ASN A 77 11.50 -15.36 17.38
N ASN A 78 10.28 -14.87 17.17
CA ASN A 78 9.12 -15.44 17.86
C ASN A 78 8.73 -16.78 17.23
N PRO A 79 8.52 -17.85 18.01
CA PRO A 79 8.23 -19.18 17.49
C PRO A 79 6.89 -19.30 16.74
N ILE A 80 6.00 -18.30 16.86
CA ILE A 80 4.67 -18.32 16.21
C ILE A 80 4.64 -17.40 14.98
N HIS A 81 5.22 -16.19 15.07
CA HIS A 81 5.12 -15.16 14.02
C HIS A 81 6.47 -14.68 13.44
N GLY A 82 7.60 -15.25 13.88
CA GLY A 82 8.94 -14.80 13.44
C GLY A 82 9.25 -15.10 11.98
N ALA A 83 8.67 -16.17 11.43
CA ALA A 83 8.85 -16.55 10.02
C ALA A 83 8.19 -15.55 9.05
N GLU A 84 7.14 -14.86 9.50
CA GLU A 84 6.39 -13.87 8.70
C GLU A 84 7.24 -12.62 8.44
N CYS A 85 8.18 -12.27 9.33
CA CYS A 85 9.14 -11.17 9.11
C CYS A 85 9.96 -11.36 7.81
N ALA A 86 10.20 -12.61 7.38
CA ALA A 86 10.94 -12.89 6.15
C ALA A 86 10.12 -12.61 4.88
N TRP A 87 8.80 -12.58 4.98
CA TRP A 87 7.88 -12.31 3.87
C TRP A 87 7.76 -10.81 3.57
N GLY A 88 8.02 -9.96 4.57
CA GLY A 88 8.02 -8.51 4.44
C GLY A 88 9.31 -7.90 3.89
N ILE A 89 10.30 -8.72 3.53
CA ILE A 89 11.62 -8.25 3.08
C ILE A 89 11.54 -7.75 1.63
N PRO A 90 11.97 -6.52 1.33
CA PRO A 90 11.79 -5.91 0.00
C PRO A 90 12.63 -6.57 -1.11
N TRP A 91 13.66 -7.35 -0.75
CA TRP A 91 14.46 -8.16 -1.68
C TRP A 91 14.12 -9.66 -1.64
N GLY A 92 13.02 -10.04 -0.97
CA GLY A 92 12.53 -11.42 -0.94
C GLY A 92 11.71 -11.79 -2.18
N GLU A 93 11.59 -13.08 -2.48
CA GLU A 93 10.83 -13.56 -3.66
C GLU A 93 9.34 -13.18 -3.62
N LEU A 94 8.76 -13.06 -2.43
CA LEU A 94 7.36 -12.65 -2.23
C LEU A 94 7.13 -11.16 -2.53
N MET A 95 8.19 -10.36 -2.58
CA MET A 95 8.17 -8.93 -2.93
C MET A 95 8.66 -8.63 -4.35
N GLY A 96 9.00 -9.69 -5.09
CA GLY A 96 9.32 -9.64 -6.51
C GLY A 96 8.13 -9.95 -7.40
N PRO A 97 8.28 -9.88 -8.74
CA PRO A 97 7.24 -10.27 -9.69
C PRO A 97 7.00 -11.79 -9.61
N ASN A 98 5.98 -12.21 -8.85
CA ASN A 98 5.59 -13.60 -8.71
C ASN A 98 4.25 -13.84 -9.42
N ILE A 99 4.26 -14.64 -10.48
CA ILE A 99 3.07 -14.98 -11.28
C ILE A 99 2.24 -16.14 -10.69
N GLY A 100 2.74 -16.76 -9.62
CA GLY A 100 2.02 -17.80 -8.87
C GLY A 100 1.31 -17.28 -7.62
N ASP A 101 1.52 -16.00 -7.26
CA ASP A 101 0.84 -15.33 -6.16
C ASP A 101 -0.08 -14.23 -6.72
N HIS A 102 -1.37 -14.47 -6.60
CA HIS A 102 -2.41 -13.64 -7.19
C HIS A 102 -2.93 -12.55 -6.24
N VAL A 103 -2.54 -12.57 -4.95
CA VAL A 103 -3.21 -11.75 -3.92
C VAL A 103 -2.26 -10.77 -3.25
N MET A 104 -1.00 -11.14 -2.99
CA MET A 104 -0.11 -10.32 -2.16
C MET A 104 0.22 -8.96 -2.78
N ALA A 105 0.39 -8.90 -4.09
CA ALA A 105 0.65 -7.63 -4.79
C ALA A 105 -0.57 -6.68 -4.73
N VAL A 106 -1.78 -7.22 -4.86
CA VAL A 106 -3.02 -6.44 -4.80
C VAL A 106 -3.27 -5.94 -3.37
N PHE A 107 -2.98 -6.79 -2.38
CA PHE A 107 -3.06 -6.43 -0.97
C PHE A 107 -2.04 -5.34 -0.60
N TRP A 108 -0.79 -5.47 -1.05
CA TRP A 108 0.23 -4.43 -0.90
C TRP A 108 -0.22 -3.10 -1.51
N ALA A 109 -0.75 -3.13 -2.74
CA ALA A 109 -1.24 -1.93 -3.42
C ALA A 109 -2.39 -1.26 -2.66
N ALA A 110 -3.30 -2.04 -2.08
CA ALA A 110 -4.39 -1.50 -1.27
C ALA A 110 -3.88 -0.75 -0.02
N PHE A 111 -2.93 -1.31 0.72
CA PHE A 111 -2.37 -0.66 1.92
C PHE A 111 -1.53 0.57 1.58
N LEU A 112 -0.78 0.51 0.47
CA LEU A 112 -0.10 1.67 -0.07
C LEU A 112 -1.09 2.78 -0.41
N LEU A 113 -2.22 2.47 -1.05
CA LEU A 113 -3.25 3.47 -1.32
C LEU A 113 -3.85 4.02 -0.01
N PHE A 114 -4.14 3.20 1.00
CA PHE A 114 -4.57 3.73 2.30
C PHE A 114 -3.57 4.72 2.93
N SER A 115 -2.27 4.53 2.70
CA SER A 115 -1.25 5.44 3.22
C SER A 115 -1.18 6.79 2.51
N TRP A 116 -1.80 6.94 1.34
CA TRP A 116 -1.80 8.17 0.55
C TRP A 116 -2.94 9.13 0.91
N THR A 117 -3.90 8.72 1.73
CA THR A 117 -5.02 9.58 2.11
C THR A 117 -4.53 10.73 2.98
N THR A 118 -4.64 11.97 2.47
CA THR A 118 -4.37 13.22 3.21
C THR A 118 -5.57 14.14 3.12
#